data_AF-A0A151JFH3-F1
#
_entry.id   AF-A0A151JFH3-F1
#
_cell.length_a   1.000
_cell.length_b   1.000
_cell.length_c   1.000
_cell.angle_alpha   90.00
_cell.angle_beta   90.00
_cell.angle_gamma   90.00
#
_symmetry.space_group_name_H-M   'P 1'
#
loop_
_entity.id
_entity.type
_entity.pdbx_description
1 polymer ?
#
loop_
_entity_poly.entity_id
_entity_poly.type
_entity_poly.pdbx_seq_one_letter_code
_entity_poly.pdbx_strand_id
1 'polypeptide(L)'
;MLVNIDKIKGAIVASLLLLFFWAGQETNATNTTLWEIMQGLITTLCSVGTLVVAALALDNWKMQAKNAVIDKIVESLSSVQKAQRAFCHSLLAIDIYHRYNDERWKDHVGLYEKRYENLSSQIAQHKAKLQLLKRYSDDGFYRELTNLFSKFETDVCFAHKYINSAYPSVVKEPFAMYTCSGLSLEDQQKSLEILFDRYASFLGSIQ
;
A
#
# COMPACT_ATOMS: atom_id res chain seq x y z
N MET A 1 -4.51 -9.10 10.66
CA MET A 1 -5.08 -10.41 11.05
C MET A 1 -4.33 -10.87 12.28
N LEU A 2 -4.87 -10.60 13.47
CA LEU A 2 -4.30 -11.07 14.74
C LEU A 2 -4.40 -12.60 14.75
N VAL A 3 -3.31 -13.29 15.10
CA VAL A 3 -3.41 -14.74 15.34
C VAL A 3 -4.47 -14.92 16.41
N ASN A 4 -5.45 -15.76 16.12
CA ASN A 4 -6.55 -16.01 17.03
C ASN A 4 -5.95 -16.67 18.28
N ILE A 5 -5.79 -15.87 19.33
CA ILE A 5 -5.21 -16.29 20.62
C ILE A 5 -5.95 -17.52 21.13
N ASP A 6 -7.23 -17.70 20.79
CA ASP A 6 -8.01 -18.87 21.17
C ASP A 6 -7.56 -20.15 20.43
N LYS A 7 -7.04 -20.06 19.21
CA LYS A 7 -6.41 -21.19 18.51
C LYS A 7 -5.05 -21.55 19.11
N ILE A 8 -4.25 -20.56 19.51
CA ILE A 8 -2.97 -20.81 20.22
C ILE A 8 -3.25 -21.41 21.59
N LYS A 9 -4.19 -20.86 22.36
CA LYS A 9 -4.63 -21.42 23.64
C LYS A 9 -5.15 -22.84 23.46
N GLY A 10 -5.96 -23.08 22.43
CA GLY A 10 -6.44 -24.43 22.09
C GLY A 10 -5.31 -25.41 21.80
N ALA A 11 -4.29 -24.98 21.04
CA ALA A 11 -3.11 -25.81 20.76
C ALA A 11 -2.28 -26.07 22.03
N ILE A 12 -2.06 -25.05 22.87
CA ILE A 12 -1.34 -25.18 24.15
C ILE A 12 -2.07 -26.13 25.09
N VAL A 13 -3.39 -25.99 25.22
CA VAL A 13 -4.24 -26.86 26.04
C VAL A 13 -4.23 -28.29 25.52
N ALA A 14 -4.33 -28.49 24.19
CA ALA A 14 -4.25 -29.82 23.59
C ALA A 14 -2.87 -30.47 23.81
N SER A 15 -1.77 -29.71 23.68
CA SER A 15 -0.42 -30.19 23.97
C SER A 15 -0.22 -30.55 25.44
N LEU A 16 -0.78 -29.76 26.36
CA LEU A 16 -0.77 -30.06 27.80
C LEU A 16 -1.59 -31.31 28.13
N LEU A 17 -2.77 -31.47 27.52
CA LEU A 17 -3.61 -32.66 27.71
C LEU A 17 -2.93 -33.94 27.21
N LEU A 18 -2.27 -33.88 26.04
CA LEU A 18 -1.47 -35.00 25.51
C LEU A 18 -0.27 -35.34 26.41
N LEU A 19 0.35 -34.31 27.01
CA LEU A 19 1.44 -34.49 27.98
C LEU A 19 0.98 -35.18 29.25
N PHE A 20 -0.13 -34.74 29.85
CA PHE A 20 -0.69 -35.38 31.04
C PHE A 20 -1.18 -36.81 30.75
N PHE A 21 -1.71 -37.05 29.56
CA PHE A 21 -2.11 -38.38 29.11
C PHE A 21 -0.89 -39.32 28.96
N TRP A 22 0.18 -38.86 28.31
CA TRP A 22 1.42 -39.63 28.17
C TRP A 22 2.09 -39.90 29.52
N ALA A 23 2.21 -38.87 30.39
CA ALA A 23 2.76 -39.02 31.72
C ALA A 23 1.95 -40.02 32.58
N GLY A 24 0.61 -40.02 32.45
CA GLY A 24 -0.27 -40.99 33.11
C GLY A 24 -0.08 -42.43 32.62
N GLN A 25 0.29 -42.63 31.35
CA GLN A 25 0.61 -43.96 30.82
C GLN A 25 1.98 -44.45 31.28
N GLU A 26 3.00 -43.58 31.29
CA GLU A 26 4.34 -43.90 31.80
C GLU A 26 4.34 -44.25 33.30
N THR A 27 3.51 -43.58 34.12
CA THR A 27 3.36 -43.95 35.54
C THR A 27 2.77 -45.35 35.77
N ASN A 28 2.12 -45.94 34.77
CA ASN A 28 1.60 -47.31 34.84
C ASN A 28 2.60 -48.35 34.30
N ALA A 29 3.72 -47.94 33.72
CA ALA A 29 4.79 -48.83 33.29
C ALA A 29 5.71 -49.15 34.48
N THR A 30 6.01 -50.43 34.69
CA THR A 30 6.66 -50.95 35.91
C THR A 30 8.15 -50.62 36.06
N ASN A 31 8.74 -49.79 35.18
CA ASN A 31 10.20 -49.58 35.13
C ASN A 31 10.66 -48.12 34.97
N THR A 32 9.75 -47.14 34.96
CA THR A 32 10.14 -45.73 34.74
C THR A 32 10.36 -45.00 36.06
N THR A 33 11.51 -44.35 36.22
CA THR A 33 11.79 -43.56 37.42
C THR A 33 11.08 -42.20 37.34
N LEU A 34 10.67 -41.67 38.49
CA LEU A 34 10.00 -40.37 38.60
C LEU A 34 10.84 -39.22 38.00
N TRP A 35 12.17 -39.39 38.02
CA TRP A 35 13.13 -38.47 37.41
C TRP A 35 13.05 -38.44 35.87
N GLU A 36 12.90 -39.59 35.22
CA GLU A 36 12.77 -39.68 33.74
C GLU A 36 11.47 -39.04 33.26
N ILE A 37 10.37 -39.25 34.00
CA ILE A 37 9.08 -38.62 33.74
C ILE A 37 9.19 -37.08 33.90
N MET A 38 9.88 -36.60 34.95
CA MET A 38 10.12 -35.16 35.13
C MET A 38 10.98 -34.55 34.02
N GLN A 39 12.03 -35.23 33.56
CA GLN A 39 12.85 -34.75 32.45
C GLN A 39 12.06 -34.68 31.14
N GLY A 40 11.23 -35.68 30.85
CA GLY A 40 10.32 -35.66 29.69
C GLY A 40 9.33 -34.50 29.75
N LEU A 41 8.74 -34.23 30.92
CA LEU A 41 7.83 -33.11 31.14
C LEU A 41 8.52 -31.75 30.94
N ILE A 42 9.70 -31.55 31.54
CA ILE A 42 10.47 -30.29 31.42
C ILE A 42 10.89 -30.05 29.97
N THR A 43 11.41 -31.07 29.29
CA THR A 43 11.86 -30.95 27.88
C THR A 43 10.70 -30.60 26.95
N THR A 44 9.52 -31.16 27.19
CA THR A 44 8.34 -30.86 26.39
C THR A 44 7.77 -29.47 26.70
N LEU A 45 7.76 -29.04 27.97
CA LEU A 45 7.40 -27.66 28.35
C LEU A 45 8.34 -26.64 27.70
N CYS A 46 9.65 -26.92 27.67
CA CYS A 46 10.64 -26.08 26.97
C CYS A 46 10.38 -26.03 25.46
N SER A 47 10.03 -27.16 24.83
CA SER A 47 9.69 -27.23 23.41
C SER A 47 8.43 -26.42 23.08
N VAL A 48 7.37 -26.52 23.89
CA VAL A 48 6.14 -25.73 23.75
C VAL A 48 6.42 -24.24 23.97
N GLY A 49 7.20 -23.90 25.00
CA GLY A 49 7.65 -22.52 25.24
C GLY A 49 8.40 -21.94 24.04
N THR A 50 9.29 -22.71 23.43
CA THR A 50 10.05 -22.32 22.24
C THR A 50 9.12 -22.09 21.04
N LEU A 51 8.12 -22.94 20.84
CA LEU A 51 7.08 -22.76 19.81
C LEU A 51 6.26 -21.49 20.00
N VAL A 52 5.89 -21.17 21.24
CA VAL A 52 5.15 -19.93 21.56
C VAL A 52 6.01 -18.71 21.29
N VAL A 53 7.28 -18.71 21.72
CA VAL A 53 8.22 -17.62 21.44
C VAL A 53 8.45 -17.46 19.94
N ALA A 54 8.61 -18.56 19.20
CA ALA A 54 8.75 -18.53 17.74
C ALA A 54 7.49 -17.97 17.05
N ALA A 55 6.29 -18.33 17.53
CA ALA A 55 5.03 -17.79 17.01
C ALA A 55 4.90 -16.28 17.26
N LEU A 56 5.21 -15.83 18.48
CA LEU A 56 5.20 -14.40 18.82
C LEU A 56 6.26 -13.61 18.03
N ALA A 57 7.44 -14.18 17.84
CA ALA A 57 8.49 -13.57 17.01
C ALA A 57 8.06 -13.44 15.54
N LEU A 58 7.40 -14.47 14.99
CA LEU A 58 6.88 -14.46 13.63
C LEU A 58 5.81 -13.38 13.43
N ASP A 59 4.92 -13.19 14.40
CA ASP A 59 3.90 -12.14 14.35
C ASP A 59 4.52 -10.74 14.42
N ASN A 60 5.50 -10.53 15.30
CA ASN A 60 6.26 -9.29 15.35
C ASN A 60 6.97 -9.01 14.01
N TRP A 61 7.59 -10.01 13.39
CA TRP A 61 8.22 -9.86 12.07
C TRP A 61 7.23 -9.52 10.97
N LYS A 62 6.04 -10.13 10.97
CA LYS A 62 4.98 -9.77 10.01
C LYS A 62 4.52 -8.34 10.20
N MET A 63 4.37 -7.88 11.44
CA MET A 63 3.98 -6.50 11.74
C MET A 63 5.07 -5.51 11.29
N GLN A 64 6.34 -5.80 11.58
CA GLN A 64 7.47 -4.99 11.11
C GLN A 64 7.54 -4.94 9.58
N ALA A 65 7.35 -6.08 8.90
CA ALA A 65 7.33 -6.14 7.44
C ALA A 65 6.17 -5.32 6.85
N LYS A 66 4.98 -5.41 7.45
CA LYS A 66 3.82 -4.58 7.05
C LYS A 66 4.13 -3.09 7.19
N ASN A 67 4.67 -2.67 8.33
CA ASN A 67 4.96 -1.25 8.59
C ASN A 67 6.03 -0.72 7.62
N ALA A 68 7.09 -1.50 7.36
CA ALA A 68 8.12 -1.13 6.38
C ALA A 68 7.56 -0.99 4.94
N VAL A 69 6.54 -1.78 4.57
CA VAL A 69 5.85 -1.63 3.28
C VAL A 69 5.00 -0.36 3.26
N ILE A 70 4.28 -0.07 4.35
CA ILE A 70 3.48 1.15 4.47
C ILE A 70 4.38 2.40 4.38
N ASP A 71 5.52 2.42 5.08
CA ASP A 71 6.46 3.54 5.05
C ASP A 71 6.96 3.81 3.61
N LYS A 72 7.29 2.76 2.86
CA LYS A 72 7.68 2.86 1.43
C LYS A 72 6.55 3.39 0.55
N ILE A 73 5.30 3.08 0.87
CA ILE A 73 4.12 3.59 0.15
C ILE A 73 3.92 5.07 0.47
N VAL A 74 4.03 5.46 1.74
CA VAL A 74 3.93 6.87 2.19
C VAL A 74 5.04 7.72 1.56
N GLU A 75 6.28 7.23 1.55
CA GLU A 75 7.40 7.93 0.90
C GLU A 75 7.15 8.09 -0.60
N SER A 76 6.69 7.02 -1.25
CA SER A 76 6.34 7.06 -2.66
C SER A 76 5.20 8.03 -2.95
N LEU A 77 4.24 8.16 -2.04
CA LEU A 77 3.11 9.07 -2.18
C LEU A 77 3.58 10.52 -2.22
N SER A 78 4.50 10.90 -1.34
CA SER A 78 5.11 12.24 -1.32
C SER A 78 5.77 12.59 -2.66
N SER A 79 6.46 11.61 -3.28
CA SER A 79 7.05 11.78 -4.61
C SER A 79 5.99 12.01 -5.70
N VAL A 80 4.91 11.22 -5.71
CA VAL A 80 3.80 11.40 -6.66
C VAL A 80 3.13 12.76 -6.46
N GLN A 81 2.92 13.19 -5.21
CA GLN A 81 2.32 14.49 -4.90
C GLN A 81 3.18 15.66 -5.41
N LYS A 82 4.50 15.59 -5.24
CA LYS A 82 5.42 16.60 -5.79
C LYS A 82 5.37 16.65 -7.32
N ALA A 83 5.36 15.47 -7.97
CA ALA A 83 5.25 15.38 -9.42
C ALA A 83 3.90 15.91 -9.94
N GLN A 84 2.81 15.62 -9.23
CA GLN A 84 1.46 16.11 -9.54
C GLN A 84 1.38 17.63 -9.45
N ARG A 85 1.89 18.23 -8.37
CA ARG A 85 1.92 19.71 -8.24
C ARG A 85 2.71 20.36 -9.37
N ALA A 86 3.87 19.79 -9.72
CA ALA A 86 4.66 20.29 -10.84
C ALA A 86 3.89 20.18 -12.16
N PHE A 87 3.22 19.05 -12.42
CA PHE A 87 2.38 18.83 -13.59
C PHE A 87 1.24 19.86 -13.67
N CYS A 88 0.46 20.03 -12.60
CA CYS A 88 -0.63 21.03 -12.54
C CYS A 88 -0.12 22.46 -12.75
N HIS A 89 1.03 22.83 -12.18
CA HIS A 89 1.60 24.15 -12.39
C HIS A 89 1.96 24.42 -13.86
N SER A 90 2.43 23.40 -14.60
CA SER A 90 2.69 23.55 -16.04
C SER A 90 1.40 23.68 -16.84
N LEU A 91 0.37 22.92 -16.48
CA LEU A 91 -0.95 23.02 -17.10
C LEU A 91 -1.55 24.43 -16.97
N LEU A 92 -1.55 24.97 -15.76
CA LEU A 92 -2.05 26.31 -15.48
C LEU A 92 -1.25 27.39 -16.22
N ALA A 93 0.07 27.25 -16.28
CA ALA A 93 0.92 28.19 -17.03
C ALA A 93 0.56 28.20 -18.52
N ILE A 94 0.40 27.03 -19.16
CA ILE A 94 -0.01 26.93 -20.56
C ILE A 94 -1.34 27.65 -20.78
N ASP A 95 -2.33 27.35 -19.97
CA ASP A 95 -3.67 27.92 -20.10
C ASP A 95 -3.68 29.45 -19.89
N ILE A 96 -2.96 29.97 -18.89
CA ILE A 96 -2.83 31.41 -18.65
C ILE A 96 -2.13 32.10 -19.84
N TYR A 97 -0.94 31.67 -20.22
CA TYR A 97 -0.17 32.35 -21.28
C TYR A 97 -0.88 32.24 -22.64
N HIS A 98 -1.54 31.11 -22.91
CA HIS A 98 -2.34 30.96 -24.13
C HIS A 98 -3.54 31.91 -24.13
N ARG A 99 -4.27 32.07 -23.00
CA ARG A 99 -5.38 33.02 -22.90
C ARG A 99 -4.96 34.47 -23.19
N TYR A 100 -3.72 34.84 -22.88
CA TYR A 100 -3.16 36.16 -23.18
C TYR A 100 -2.37 36.24 -24.49
N ASN A 101 -2.41 35.20 -25.33
CA ASN A 101 -1.72 35.13 -26.61
C ASN A 101 -0.19 35.33 -26.52
N ASP A 102 0.41 34.94 -25.39
CA ASP A 102 1.84 35.10 -25.08
C ASP A 102 2.63 33.85 -25.49
N GLU A 103 3.56 33.97 -26.43
CA GLU A 103 4.32 32.84 -26.98
C GLU A 103 5.08 31.98 -25.96
N ARG A 104 5.32 32.48 -24.73
CA ARG A 104 5.91 31.70 -23.62
C ARG A 104 5.13 30.43 -23.28
N TRP A 105 3.85 30.34 -23.66
CA TRP A 105 3.08 29.10 -23.49
C TRP A 105 3.76 27.89 -24.19
N LYS A 106 4.49 28.10 -25.30
CA LYS A 106 5.20 27.05 -26.04
C LYS A 106 6.32 26.42 -25.22
N ASP A 107 7.10 27.23 -24.48
CA ASP A 107 8.15 26.74 -23.57
C ASP A 107 7.56 25.91 -22.43
N HIS A 108 6.37 26.30 -21.96
CA HIS A 108 5.65 25.57 -20.92
C HIS A 108 5.08 24.24 -21.40
N VAL A 109 4.79 24.06 -22.70
CA VAL A 109 4.38 22.76 -23.27
C VAL A 109 5.50 21.73 -23.21
N GLY A 110 6.72 22.10 -23.60
CA GLY A 110 7.87 21.17 -23.50
C GLY A 110 8.18 20.78 -22.05
N LEU A 111 7.97 21.71 -21.10
CA LEU A 111 8.10 21.42 -19.67
C LEU A 111 6.96 20.53 -19.15
N TYR A 112 5.75 20.71 -19.68
CA TYR A 112 4.58 19.90 -19.37
C TYR A 112 4.78 18.43 -19.78
N GLU A 113 5.24 18.15 -21.00
CA GLU A 113 5.46 16.77 -21.47
C GLU A 113 6.43 16.02 -20.56
N LYS A 114 7.58 16.64 -20.24
CA LYS A 114 8.56 16.07 -19.30
C LYS A 114 7.99 15.81 -17.91
N ARG A 115 7.13 16.72 -17.42
CA ARG A 115 6.48 16.58 -16.11
C ARG A 115 5.41 15.48 -16.11
N TYR A 116 4.70 15.31 -17.22
CA TYR A 116 3.76 14.20 -17.40
C TYR A 116 4.49 12.86 -17.45
N GLU A 117 5.57 12.74 -18.20
CA GLU A 117 6.40 11.52 -18.24
C GLU A 117 6.92 11.15 -16.84
N ASN A 118 7.45 12.13 -16.10
CA ASN A 118 7.88 11.93 -14.73
C ASN A 118 6.71 11.50 -13.82
N LEU A 119 5.57 12.18 -13.87
CA LEU A 119 4.40 11.82 -13.07
C LEU A 119 3.90 10.41 -13.39
N SER A 120 3.81 10.04 -14.66
CA SER A 120 3.42 8.70 -15.12
C SER A 120 4.38 7.63 -14.60
N SER A 121 5.69 7.89 -14.65
CA SER A 121 6.70 7.00 -14.06
C SER A 121 6.51 6.83 -12.55
N GLN A 122 6.29 7.91 -11.82
CA GLN A 122 6.05 7.88 -10.36
C GLN A 122 4.75 7.12 -10.02
N ILE A 123 3.69 7.27 -10.82
CA ILE A 123 2.43 6.53 -10.69
C ILE A 123 2.66 5.03 -10.85
N ALA A 124 3.39 4.63 -11.89
CA ALA A 124 3.71 3.22 -12.15
C ALA A 124 4.52 2.60 -11.00
N GLN A 125 5.53 3.32 -10.49
CA GLN A 125 6.32 2.88 -9.34
C GLN A 125 5.47 2.77 -8.06
N HIS A 126 4.56 3.72 -7.83
CA HIS A 126 3.66 3.68 -6.68
C HIS A 126 2.71 2.48 -6.76
N LYS A 127 2.15 2.20 -7.94
CA LYS A 127 1.27 1.05 -8.20
C LYS A 127 1.96 -0.28 -7.90
N ALA A 128 3.23 -0.43 -8.30
CA ALA A 128 4.02 -1.61 -7.99
C ALA A 128 4.22 -1.78 -6.46
N LYS A 129 4.47 -0.70 -5.73
CA LYS A 129 4.57 -0.72 -4.26
C LYS A 129 3.21 -1.04 -3.60
N LEU A 130 2.12 -0.53 -4.15
CA LEU A 130 0.75 -0.80 -3.69
C LEU A 130 0.43 -2.29 -3.77
N GLN A 131 0.82 -2.96 -4.85
CA GLN A 131 0.62 -4.42 -5.01
C GLN A 131 1.32 -5.25 -3.94
N LEU A 132 2.42 -4.76 -3.36
CA LEU A 132 3.09 -5.43 -2.24
C LEU A 132 2.21 -5.42 -0.98
N LEU A 133 1.41 -4.36 -0.78
CA LEU A 133 0.53 -4.22 0.37
C LEU A 133 -0.58 -5.26 0.38
N LYS A 134 -1.02 -5.75 -0.79
CA LYS A 134 -2.04 -6.81 -0.93
C LYS A 134 -1.76 -8.03 -0.05
N ARG A 135 -0.48 -8.37 0.16
CA ARG A 135 -0.09 -9.54 0.97
C ARG A 135 -0.22 -9.30 2.48
N TYR A 136 -0.35 -8.04 2.91
CA TYR A 136 -0.27 -7.63 4.32
C TYR A 136 -1.50 -6.87 4.81
N SER A 137 -2.47 -6.59 3.93
CA SER A 137 -3.69 -5.84 4.24
C SER A 137 -4.96 -6.64 4.02
N ASP A 138 -6.05 -6.18 4.61
CA ASP A 138 -7.40 -6.71 4.35
C ASP A 138 -7.82 -6.45 2.88
N ASP A 139 -8.57 -7.37 2.28
CA ASP A 139 -9.05 -7.28 0.89
C ASP A 139 -9.98 -6.07 0.66
N GLY A 140 -10.79 -5.70 1.66
CA GLY A 140 -11.66 -4.51 1.60
C GLY A 140 -10.82 -3.23 1.58
N PHE A 141 -9.86 -3.15 2.50
CA PHE A 141 -8.92 -2.04 2.60
C PHE A 141 -8.11 -1.85 1.30
N TYR A 142 -7.53 -2.94 0.78
CA TYR A 142 -6.71 -2.90 -0.43
C TYR A 142 -7.53 -2.41 -1.63
N ARG A 143 -8.78 -2.84 -1.72
CA ARG A 143 -9.70 -2.44 -2.81
C ARG A 143 -10.03 -0.96 -2.76
N GLU A 144 -10.34 -0.42 -1.59
CA GLU A 144 -10.63 1.01 -1.43
C GLU A 144 -9.43 1.88 -1.79
N LEU A 145 -8.24 1.52 -1.29
CA LEU A 145 -6.98 2.18 -1.61
C LEU A 145 -6.69 2.17 -3.12
N THR A 146 -6.89 1.01 -3.77
CA THR A 146 -6.66 0.84 -5.21
C THR A 146 -7.67 1.64 -6.03
N ASN A 147 -8.93 1.72 -5.60
CA ASN A 147 -9.97 2.50 -6.27
C ASN A 147 -9.66 4.00 -6.24
N LEU A 148 -9.23 4.52 -5.09
CA LEU A 148 -8.82 5.93 -4.96
C LEU A 148 -7.64 6.24 -5.88
N PHE A 149 -6.61 5.38 -5.88
CA PHE A 149 -5.44 5.57 -6.74
C PHE A 149 -5.76 5.42 -8.24
N SER A 150 -6.65 4.50 -8.61
CA SER A 150 -7.10 4.33 -10.00
C SER A 150 -7.88 5.54 -10.50
N LYS A 151 -8.67 6.19 -9.63
CA LYS A 151 -9.36 7.44 -9.97
C LYS A 151 -8.36 8.57 -10.22
N PHE A 152 -7.34 8.69 -9.36
CA PHE A 152 -6.24 9.63 -9.55
C PHE A 152 -5.53 9.43 -10.90
N GLU A 153 -5.13 8.19 -11.23
CA GLU A 153 -4.51 7.82 -12.52
C GLU A 153 -5.40 8.24 -13.70
N THR A 154 -6.70 8.00 -13.58
CA THR A 154 -7.69 8.35 -14.60
C THR A 154 -7.80 9.86 -14.80
N ASP A 155 -7.87 10.64 -13.72
CA ASP A 155 -7.98 12.10 -13.76
C ASP A 155 -6.71 12.75 -14.37
N VAL A 156 -5.51 12.22 -14.06
CA VAL A 156 -4.25 12.67 -14.69
C VAL A 156 -4.26 12.39 -16.20
N CYS A 157 -4.69 11.21 -16.62
CA CYS A 157 -4.85 10.87 -18.03
C CYS A 157 -5.86 11.80 -18.73
N PHE A 158 -6.94 12.18 -18.06
CA PHE A 158 -7.91 13.13 -18.60
C PHE A 158 -7.33 14.54 -18.77
N ALA A 159 -6.62 15.05 -17.77
CA ALA A 159 -5.96 16.35 -17.85
C ALA A 159 -4.92 16.39 -19.00
N HIS A 160 -4.19 15.29 -19.20
CA HIS A 160 -3.25 15.17 -20.32
C HIS A 160 -3.96 15.21 -21.68
N LYS A 161 -5.09 14.49 -21.81
CA LYS A 161 -5.92 14.49 -23.03
C LYS A 161 -6.49 15.86 -23.37
N TYR A 162 -6.94 16.61 -22.37
CA TYR A 162 -7.50 17.96 -22.57
C TYR A 162 -6.51 18.88 -23.28
N ILE A 163 -5.26 18.92 -22.82
CA ILE A 163 -4.20 19.74 -23.44
C ILE A 163 -3.91 19.30 -24.87
N ASN A 164 -3.84 17.99 -25.13
CA ASN A 164 -3.56 17.48 -26.47
C ASN A 164 -4.68 17.86 -27.46
N SER A 165 -5.93 17.88 -26.99
CA SER A 165 -7.08 18.30 -27.81
C SER A 165 -7.18 19.82 -27.98
N ALA A 166 -6.82 20.61 -26.96
CA ALA A 166 -6.88 22.06 -27.00
C ALA A 166 -5.73 22.68 -27.81
N TYR A 167 -4.56 22.01 -27.83
CA TYR A 167 -3.33 22.50 -28.46
C TYR A 167 -2.64 21.45 -29.37
N PRO A 168 -3.35 20.92 -30.38
CA PRO A 168 -2.88 19.79 -31.20
C PRO A 168 -1.66 20.12 -32.07
N SER A 169 -1.36 21.41 -32.30
CA SER A 169 -0.20 21.85 -33.07
C SER A 169 1.13 21.72 -32.32
N VAL A 170 1.10 21.41 -31.02
CA VAL A 170 2.30 21.43 -30.17
C VAL A 170 2.59 20.09 -29.49
N VAL A 171 1.59 19.22 -29.29
CA VAL A 171 1.78 17.89 -28.69
C VAL A 171 1.75 16.80 -29.74
N LYS A 172 2.76 15.92 -29.73
CA LYS A 172 3.09 15.02 -30.86
C LYS A 172 2.23 13.77 -31.00
N GLU A 173 1.30 13.47 -30.09
CA GLU A 173 0.56 12.20 -30.12
C GLU A 173 -0.94 12.35 -30.46
N PRO A 174 -1.42 11.68 -31.52
CA PRO A 174 -2.85 11.54 -31.76
C PRO A 174 -3.42 10.41 -30.90
N PHE A 175 -4.39 10.69 -30.03
CA PHE A 175 -5.09 9.65 -29.27
C PHE A 175 -6.61 9.79 -29.31
N ALA A 176 -7.27 8.62 -29.34
CA ALA A 176 -8.70 8.44 -29.51
C ALA A 176 -9.55 9.28 -28.54
N MET A 177 -10.60 9.90 -29.09
CA MET A 177 -11.55 10.76 -28.39
C MET A 177 -12.14 10.06 -27.15
N TYR A 178 -11.86 10.61 -25.98
CA TYR A 178 -12.66 10.41 -24.78
C TYR A 178 -13.18 11.77 -24.33
N THR A 179 -14.46 11.85 -23.98
CA THR A 179 -15.13 13.08 -23.52
C THR A 179 -14.47 13.57 -22.22
N CYS A 180 -13.90 14.77 -22.25
CA CYS A 180 -13.41 15.44 -21.04
C CYS A 180 -14.60 15.69 -20.11
N SER A 181 -14.47 15.32 -18.82
CA SER A 181 -15.41 15.76 -17.80
C SER A 181 -15.41 17.30 -17.82
N GLY A 182 -16.58 17.93 -17.95
CA GLY A 182 -16.72 19.39 -18.14
C GLY A 182 -16.30 20.27 -16.94
N LEU A 183 -15.33 19.81 -16.15
CA LEU A 183 -14.70 20.52 -15.05
C LEU A 183 -13.59 21.43 -15.59
N SER A 184 -13.44 22.61 -14.97
CA SER A 184 -12.30 23.48 -15.25
C SER A 184 -10.99 22.82 -14.78
N LEU A 185 -9.86 23.24 -15.35
CA LEU A 185 -8.52 22.78 -14.93
C LEU A 185 -8.26 23.03 -13.43
N GLU A 186 -8.78 24.13 -12.88
CA GLU A 186 -8.70 24.46 -11.45
C GLU A 186 -9.51 23.49 -10.59
N ASP A 187 -10.70 23.08 -11.06
CA ASP A 187 -11.54 22.09 -10.37
C ASP A 187 -10.93 20.69 -10.45
N GLN A 188 -10.28 20.34 -11.56
CA GLN A 188 -9.53 19.09 -11.69
C GLN A 188 -8.34 19.07 -10.72
N GLN A 189 -7.59 20.17 -10.58
CA GLN A 189 -6.51 20.26 -9.59
C GLN A 189 -7.03 20.09 -8.16
N LYS A 190 -8.09 20.81 -7.77
CA LYS A 190 -8.70 20.66 -6.45
C LYS A 190 -9.20 19.25 -6.20
N SER A 191 -9.80 18.60 -7.21
CA SER A 191 -10.24 17.20 -7.11
C SER A 191 -9.05 16.25 -6.85
N LEU A 192 -7.94 16.45 -7.56
CA LEU A 192 -6.72 15.66 -7.36
C LEU A 192 -6.13 15.87 -5.96
N GLU A 193 -6.08 17.11 -5.47
CA GLU A 193 -5.60 17.44 -4.12
C GLU A 193 -6.48 16.79 -3.04
N ILE A 194 -7.82 16.89 -3.16
CA ILE A 194 -8.76 16.24 -2.21
C ILE A 194 -8.61 14.72 -2.22
N LEU A 195 -8.42 14.11 -3.40
CA LEU A 195 -8.20 12.66 -3.52
C LEU A 195 -6.88 12.25 -2.86
N PHE A 196 -5.82 13.04 -3.02
CA PHE A 196 -4.55 12.82 -2.33
C PHE A 196 -4.68 12.93 -0.82
N ASP A 197 -5.36 13.95 -0.32
CA ASP A 197 -5.52 14.16 1.12
C ASP A 197 -6.35 13.03 1.76
N ARG A 198 -7.41 12.57 1.07
CA ARG A 198 -8.17 11.39 1.50
C ARG A 198 -7.30 10.14 1.52
N TYR A 199 -6.49 9.94 0.48
CA TYR A 199 -5.58 8.80 0.38
C TYR A 199 -4.51 8.82 1.49
N ALA A 200 -3.91 9.98 1.77
CA ALA A 200 -2.94 10.18 2.82
C ALA A 200 -3.55 9.98 4.22
N SER A 201 -4.75 10.52 4.46
CA SER A 201 -5.49 10.33 5.71
C SER A 201 -5.85 8.87 5.94
N PHE A 202 -6.22 8.15 4.88
CA PHE A 202 -6.54 6.73 4.96
C PHE A 202 -5.30 5.90 5.32
N LEU A 203 -4.13 6.19 4.73
CA LEU A 203 -2.87 5.56 5.11
C LEU A 203 -2.43 5.90 6.55
N GLY A 204 -2.66 7.13 7.00
CA GLY A 204 -2.33 7.57 8.37
C GLY A 204 -3.18 6.88 9.45
N SER A 205 -4.40 6.45 9.12
CA SER A 205 -5.29 5.74 10.06
C SER A 205 -4.82 4.31 10.44
N ILE A 206 -3.72 3.84 9.84
CA ILE A 206 -3.21 2.46 9.96
C ILE A 206 -2.00 2.39 10.89
N GLN A 207 -1.32 3.51 11.16
CA GLN A 207 -0.27 3.61 12.18
C GLN A 207 -0.88 3.60 13.57
#